data_AF-A0A2I2G5R9-F1
#
_entry.id   AF-A0A2I2G5R9-F1
#
_cell.length_a   1.000
_cell.length_b   1.000
_cell.length_c   1.000
_cell.angle_alpha   90.00
_cell.angle_beta   90.00
_cell.angle_gamma   90.00
#
_symmetry.space_group_name_H-M   'P 1'
#
loop_
_entity.id
_entity.type
_entity.pdbx_description
1 polymer ?
#
loop_
_entity_poly.entity_id
_entity_poly.type
_entity_poly.pdbx_seq_one_letter_code
_entity_poly.pdbx_strand_id
1 'polypeptide(L)'
;MLNLTLATSTSTPSEGCHTPSHTTFSPADDDNPFTTTGLSLLPPLANKTYIIRQPKTNLAITLQNSNLCLQPLDIANTTCHWRVIVNPGGWFSFRNIHSETFIRHNNNIKRN
;
A
#
# COMPACT_ATOMS: atom_id res chain seq x y z
N MET A 1 -37.35 -35.66 9.40
CA MET A 1 -36.13 -35.32 10.16
C MET A 1 -35.22 -34.54 9.24
N LEU A 2 -34.92 -33.28 9.52
CA LEU A 2 -34.04 -32.42 8.72
C LEU A 2 -32.72 -32.27 9.48
N ASN A 3 -31.61 -32.71 8.86
CA ASN A 3 -30.27 -32.50 9.39
C ASN A 3 -29.86 -31.03 9.18
N LEU A 4 -29.64 -30.31 10.28
CA LEU A 4 -28.98 -29.01 10.26
C LEU A 4 -27.46 -29.23 10.13
N THR A 5 -26.92 -29.00 8.94
CA THR A 5 -25.47 -28.89 8.74
C THR A 5 -25.03 -27.55 9.32
N LEU A 6 -24.28 -27.59 10.42
CA LEU A 6 -23.65 -26.43 11.02
C LEU A 6 -22.57 -25.91 10.04
N ALA A 7 -22.83 -24.80 9.37
CA ALA A 7 -21.81 -24.13 8.57
C ALA A 7 -20.84 -23.44 9.53
N THR A 8 -19.65 -24.02 9.72
CA THR A 8 -18.56 -23.43 10.47
C THR A 8 -18.11 -22.16 9.76
N SER A 9 -18.49 -21.00 10.27
CA SER A 9 -17.97 -19.72 9.81
C SER A 9 -16.51 -19.61 10.26
N THR A 10 -15.59 -20.03 9.42
CA THR A 10 -14.16 -19.74 9.60
C THR A 10 -14.00 -18.23 9.44
N SER A 11 -14.01 -17.50 10.56
CA SER A 11 -13.59 -16.10 10.56
C SER A 11 -12.10 -16.09 10.26
N THR A 12 -11.73 -15.88 9.00
CA THR A 12 -10.38 -15.44 8.69
C THR A 12 -10.14 -14.16 9.49
N PRO A 13 -9.11 -14.08 10.34
CA PRO A 13 -8.74 -12.80 10.91
C PRO A 13 -8.48 -11.90 9.71
N SER A 14 -9.21 -10.78 9.59
CA SER A 14 -8.85 -9.78 8.59
C SER A 14 -7.42 -9.40 8.91
N GLU A 15 -6.46 -9.80 8.08
CA GLU A 15 -5.08 -9.32 8.14
C GLU A 15 -5.12 -7.83 7.78
N GLY A 16 -5.59 -7.04 8.74
CA GLY A 16 -5.56 -5.60 8.68
C GLY A 16 -4.09 -5.18 8.69
N CYS A 17 -3.74 -4.26 7.82
CA CYS A 17 -2.44 -3.62 7.90
C CYS A 17 -2.48 -2.68 9.12
N HIS A 18 -1.67 -2.97 10.14
CA HIS A 18 -1.50 -2.07 11.28
C HIS A 18 -0.82 -0.79 10.80
N THR A 19 -1.60 0.27 10.61
CA THR A 19 -1.08 1.60 10.34
C THR A 19 -0.59 2.23 11.65
N PRO A 20 0.44 3.08 11.64
CA PRO A 20 0.87 3.78 12.84
C PRO A 20 -0.29 4.58 13.47
N SER A 21 -0.40 4.59 14.80
CA SER A 21 -1.42 5.39 15.51
C SER A 21 -1.12 6.90 15.49
N HIS A 22 0.12 7.28 15.20
CA HIS A 22 0.59 8.66 15.14
C HIS A 22 1.53 8.85 13.94
N THR A 23 1.37 9.97 13.24
CA THR A 23 2.33 10.46 12.24
C THR A 23 2.75 11.86 12.67
N THR A 24 4.05 12.08 12.88
CA THR A 24 4.60 13.42 13.11
C THR A 24 4.79 14.11 11.76
N PHE A 25 4.11 15.24 11.58
CA PHE A 25 4.32 16.15 10.47
C PHE A 25 5.40 17.17 10.85
N SER A 26 6.40 17.37 10.00
CA SER A 26 7.42 18.41 10.18
C SER A 26 7.22 19.51 9.14
N PRO A 27 6.90 20.75 9.54
CA PRO A 27 6.69 21.87 8.61
C PRO A 27 7.92 22.24 7.77
N ALA A 28 9.12 21.77 8.15
CA ALA A 28 10.34 22.01 7.40
C ALA A 28 10.43 21.20 6.09
N ASP A 29 9.56 20.20 5.89
CA ASP A 29 9.49 19.40 4.67
C ASP A 29 8.61 20.03 3.56
N ASP A 30 7.98 21.18 3.83
CA ASP A 30 7.06 21.89 2.91
C ASP A 30 7.79 22.68 1.80
N ASP A 31 9.11 22.89 1.91
CA ASP A 31 9.90 23.68 0.95
C ASP A 31 10.16 22.96 -0.40
N ASN A 32 9.52 21.81 -0.65
CA ASN A 32 9.58 21.16 -1.96
C ASN A 32 8.29 21.48 -2.75
N PRO A 33 8.29 22.53 -3.60
CA PRO A 33 7.20 22.74 -4.54
C PRO A 33 7.30 21.64 -5.59
N PHE A 34 6.62 20.51 -5.36
CA PHE A 34 6.26 19.62 -6.45
C PHE A 34 5.43 20.46 -7.42
N THR A 35 6.05 20.97 -8.49
CA THR A 35 5.39 21.61 -9.61
C THR A 35 4.41 20.58 -10.18
N THR A 36 3.17 20.68 -9.72
CA THR A 36 2.12 19.68 -9.95
C THR A 36 1.45 20.01 -11.28
N THR A 37 2.14 19.76 -12.37
CA THR A 37 1.54 19.77 -13.71
C THR A 37 0.96 18.39 -13.98
N GLY A 38 -0.28 18.16 -13.52
CA GLY A 38 -1.13 17.06 -14.01
C GLY A 38 -1.51 15.94 -13.03
N LEU A 39 -1.28 16.07 -11.72
CA LEU A 39 -1.81 15.09 -10.75
C LEU A 39 -3.26 15.44 -10.39
N SER A 40 -4.14 14.43 -10.42
CA SER A 40 -5.47 14.51 -9.83
C SER A 40 -5.35 14.96 -8.37
N LEU A 41 -6.04 16.05 -8.01
CA LEU A 41 -6.12 16.54 -6.62
C LEU A 41 -6.88 15.59 -5.68
N LEU A 42 -7.57 14.60 -6.25
CA LEU A 42 -8.32 13.61 -5.47
C LEU A 42 -7.38 12.53 -4.93
N PRO A 43 -7.59 12.11 -3.66
CA PRO A 43 -6.87 10.97 -3.10
C PRO A 43 -7.17 9.68 -3.88
N PRO A 44 -6.29 8.67 -3.79
CA PRO A 44 -6.55 7.38 -4.39
C PRO A 44 -7.86 6.77 -3.88
N LEU A 45 -8.64 6.20 -4.80
CA LEU A 45 -9.93 5.63 -4.49
C LEU A 45 -9.78 4.23 -3.85
N ALA A 46 -10.67 3.93 -2.91
CA ALA A 46 -10.76 2.62 -2.28
C ALA A 46 -10.88 1.50 -3.32
N ASN A 47 -10.17 0.40 -3.09
CA ASN A 47 -10.16 -0.83 -3.91
C ASN A 47 -9.69 -0.64 -5.36
N LYS A 48 -9.21 0.56 -5.74
CA LYS A 48 -8.58 0.78 -7.05
C LYS A 48 -7.09 0.44 -7.00
N THR A 49 -6.57 0.10 -8.18
CA THR A 49 -5.16 -0.27 -8.38
C THR A 49 -4.40 0.93 -8.93
N TYR A 50 -3.23 1.19 -8.35
CA TYR A 50 -2.35 2.27 -8.73
C TYR A 50 -0.90 1.81 -8.80
N ILE A 51 -0.08 2.61 -9.47
CA ILE A 51 1.38 2.50 -9.46
C ILE A 51 1.92 3.70 -8.70
N ILE A 52 2.76 3.45 -7.69
CA ILE A 52 3.42 4.51 -6.93
C ILE A 52 4.79 4.74 -7.57
N ARG A 53 5.00 5.93 -8.16
CA ARG A 53 6.23 6.25 -8.91
C ARG A 53 6.78 7.62 -8.58
N GLN A 54 8.09 7.78 -8.73
CA GLN A 54 8.77 9.06 -8.70
C GLN A 54 8.64 9.75 -10.07
N PRO A 55 7.98 10.93 -10.17
CA PRO A 55 7.68 11.55 -11.47
C PRO A 55 8.91 11.89 -12.32
N LYS A 56 10.02 12.28 -11.69
CA LYS A 56 11.23 12.75 -12.40
C LYS A 56 12.08 11.60 -12.97
N THR A 57 12.08 10.45 -12.32
CA THR A 57 13.00 9.33 -12.65
C THR A 57 12.30 8.15 -13.30
N ASN A 58 10.96 8.16 -13.36
CA ASN A 58 10.15 7.03 -13.80
C ASN A 58 10.46 5.71 -13.04
N LEU A 59 10.96 5.81 -11.81
CA LEU A 59 11.11 4.66 -10.93
C LEU A 59 9.81 4.41 -10.16
N ALA A 60 9.41 3.14 -10.05
CA ALA A 60 8.21 2.70 -9.35
C ALA A 60 8.55 1.82 -8.15
N ILE A 61 7.78 1.96 -7.07
CA ILE A 61 7.81 1.04 -5.93
C ILE A 61 7.30 -0.32 -6.42
N THR A 62 8.19 -1.30 -6.38
CA THR A 62 7.98 -2.63 -6.95
C THR A 62 8.35 -3.68 -5.91
N LEU A 63 7.64 -4.80 -5.92
CA LEU A 63 7.98 -5.94 -5.09
C LEU A 63 8.86 -6.92 -5.88
N GLN A 64 10.11 -7.12 -5.45
CA GLN A 64 11.02 -8.08 -6.06
C GLN A 64 11.53 -9.05 -5.00
N ASN A 65 11.32 -10.35 -5.20
CA ASN A 65 11.72 -11.39 -4.25
C ASN A 65 11.26 -11.08 -2.82
N SER A 66 10.00 -10.64 -2.66
CA SER A 66 9.40 -10.23 -1.39
C SER A 66 10.01 -8.99 -0.71
N ASN A 67 10.88 -8.26 -1.42
CA ASN A 67 11.48 -7.01 -0.94
C ASN A 67 10.91 -5.82 -1.72
N LEU A 68 10.72 -4.70 -1.03
CA LEU A 68 10.37 -3.44 -1.68
C LEU A 68 11.62 -2.81 -2.27
N CYS A 69 11.56 -2.48 -3.56
CA CYS A 69 12.63 -1.80 -4.26
C CYS A 69 12.07 -0.74 -5.22
N LEU A 70 12.95 0.16 -5.68
CA LEU A 70 12.67 1.06 -6.79
C LEU A 70 13.21 0.43 -8.07
N GLN A 71 12.34 0.28 -9.07
CA GLN A 71 12.68 -0.28 -10.38
C GLN A 71 12.19 0.66 -11.47
N PRO A 72 12.82 0.66 -12.68
CA PRO A 72 12.25 1.32 -13.85
C PRO A 72 10.79 0.87 -14.05
N LEU A 73 9.91 1.82 -14.33
CA LEU A 73 8.49 1.54 -14.53
C LEU A 73 8.28 0.59 -15.72
N ASP A 74 7.78 -0.59 -15.42
CA ASP A 74 7.19 -1.52 -16.39
C ASP A 74 5.72 -1.74 -16.02
N ILE A 75 4.81 -1.24 -16.87
CA ILE A 75 3.36 -1.33 -16.64
C ILE A 75 2.85 -2.76 -16.89
N ALA A 76 3.59 -3.61 -17.61
CA ALA A 76 3.24 -5.02 -17.73
C ALA A 76 3.58 -5.80 -16.46
N ASN A 77 4.47 -5.27 -15.63
CA ASN A 77 4.89 -5.94 -14.40
C ASN A 77 3.84 -5.80 -13.29
N THR A 78 3.16 -6.89 -12.98
CA THR A 78 2.12 -6.94 -11.93
C THR A 78 2.66 -6.64 -10.53
N THR A 79 3.98 -6.76 -10.32
CA THR A 79 4.60 -6.50 -9.01
C THR A 79 4.74 -5.00 -8.66
N CYS A 80 4.51 -4.09 -9.61
CA CYS A 80 4.45 -2.64 -9.36
C CYS A 80 3.02 -2.11 -9.12
N HIS A 81 2.02 -3.00 -9.14
CA HIS A 81 0.61 -2.65 -9.01
C HIS A 81 0.11 -2.87 -7.57
N TRP A 82 -0.48 -1.82 -7.02
CA TRP A 82 -0.91 -1.75 -5.63
C TRP A 82 -2.40 -1.43 -5.54
N ARG A 83 -3.19 -2.35 -4.97
CA ARG A 83 -4.58 -2.11 -4.61
C ARG A 83 -4.63 -1.30 -3.32
N VAL A 84 -5.42 -0.23 -3.33
CA VAL A 84 -5.64 0.63 -2.18
C VAL A 84 -6.71 0.03 -1.28
N ILE A 85 -6.38 -0.15 -0.01
CA ILE A 85 -7.29 -0.56 1.05
C ILE A 85 -7.45 0.61 2.00
N VAL A 86 -8.69 1.02 2.26
CA VAL A 86 -9.00 2.08 3.22
C VAL A 86 -9.29 1.43 4.56
N ASN A 87 -8.48 1.76 5.57
CA ASN A 87 -8.63 1.26 6.92
C ASN A 87 -9.51 2.20 7.76
N PRO A 88 -10.02 1.73 8.92
CA PRO A 88 -10.62 2.62 9.91
C PRO A 88 -9.72 3.82 10.22
N GLY A 89 -10.32 5.00 10.35
CA GLY A 89 -9.58 6.25 10.56
C GLY A 89 -9.03 6.90 9.29
N GLY A 90 -9.39 6.39 8.10
CA GLY A 90 -9.06 7.03 6.82
C GLY A 90 -7.65 6.75 6.29
N TRP A 91 -6.90 5.86 6.93
CA TRP A 91 -5.57 5.48 6.48
C TRP A 91 -5.60 4.55 5.28
N PHE A 92 -4.62 4.70 4.38
CA PHE A 92 -4.45 3.83 3.24
C PHE A 92 -3.39 2.76 3.49
N SER A 93 -3.71 1.55 3.07
CA SER A 93 -2.76 0.46 2.88
C SER A 93 -2.69 0.09 1.42
N PHE A 94 -1.50 -0.33 1.00
CA PHE A 94 -1.23 -0.69 -0.39
C PHE A 94 -0.90 -2.17 -0.44
N ARG A 95 -1.82 -2.96 -0.97
CA ARG A 95 -1.67 -4.41 -1.16
C ARG A 95 -1.20 -4.70 -2.57
N ASN A 96 -0.11 -5.42 -2.72
CA ASN A 96 0.36 -5.85 -4.02
C ASN A 96 -0.66 -6.81 -4.65
N ILE A 97 -1.02 -6.62 -5.92
CA ILE A 97 -2.02 -7.46 -6.58
C ILE A 97 -1.50 -8.86 -6.93
N HIS A 98 -0.18 -9.06 -6.96
CA HIS A 98 0.43 -10.32 -7.35
C HIS A 98 0.75 -11.19 -6.13
N SER A 99 1.40 -10.62 -5.13
CA SER A 99 1.77 -11.35 -3.90
C SER A 99 0.72 -11.29 -2.79
N GLU A 100 -0.28 -10.41 -2.93
CA GLU A 100 -1.28 -10.12 -1.90
C GLU A 100 -0.67 -9.60 -0.56
N THR A 101 0.59 -9.16 -0.58
CA THR A 101 1.29 -8.59 0.58
C THR A 101 1.20 -7.07 0.64
N PHE A 102 1.28 -6.50 1.84
CA PHE A 102 1.19 -5.06 2.06
C PHE A 102 2.56 -4.37 2.11
N ILE A 103 2.62 -3.13 1.64
CA ILE A 103 3.69 -2.21 2.02
C ILE A 103 3.59 -1.99 3.53
N ARG A 104 4.69 -2.25 4.24
CA ARG A 104 4.77 -2.06 5.68
C ARG A 104 6.19 -1.69 6.11
N HIS A 105 6.28 -0.95 7.21
CA HIS A 105 7.56 -0.73 7.87
C HIS A 105 8.04 -2.05 8.48
N ASN A 106 9.33 -2.37 8.31
CA ASN A 106 9.94 -3.49 9.01
C ASN A 106 10.53 -2.95 10.31
N ASN A 107 9.87 -3.22 11.45
CA ASN A 107 10.32 -2.78 12.78
C ASN A 107 11.54 -3.58 13.29
N ASN A 108 12.35 -4.17 12.40
CA ASN A 108 13.65 -4.70 12.76
C ASN A 108 14.60 -3.53 13.07
N ILE A 109 14.47 -3.00 14.28
CA ILE A 109 15.45 -2.09 14.87
C ILE A 109 16.71 -2.93 15.09
N LYS A 110 17.67 -2.87 14.16
CA LYS A 110 19.06 -3.19 14.51
C LYS A 110 19.54 -2.07 15.43
N ARG A 111 19.36 -2.25 16.74
CA ARG A 111 20.07 -1.45 17.74
C ARG A 111 21.54 -1.84 17.61
N ASN A 112 22.35 -0.92 17.13
CA ASN A 112 23.80 -0.98 17.25
C ASN A 112 24.17 -0.70 18.71
#